data_AF-A0A836TX79-F1
#
_entry.id   AF-A0A836TX79-F1
#
_cell.length_a   1.000
_cell.length_b   1.000
_cell.length_c   1.000
_cell.angle_alpha   90.00
_cell.angle_beta   90.00
_cell.angle_gamma   90.00
#
_symmetry.space_group_name_H-M   'P 1'
#
loop_
_entity.id
_entity.type
_entity.pdbx_description
1 polymer ?
#
loop_
_entity_poly.entity_id
_entity_poly.type
_entity_poly.pdbx_seq_one_letter_code
_entity_poly.pdbx_strand_id
1 'polypeptide(L)' 'MAVWEQAMVGLAIFAVLYFWGPGAKNALEDSQQAENPDWKGALIPIAMVVLFVIVLISLVRS' A
#
# COMPACT_ATOMS: atom_id res chain seq x y z
N MET A 1 12.62 -18.45 -14.94
CA MET A 1 11.19 -18.81 -14.81
C MET A 1 10.74 -19.38 -16.13
N ALA A 2 10.03 -20.50 -16.11
CA ALA A 2 9.47 -21.08 -17.31
C ALA A 2 8.33 -20.20 -17.87
N VAL A 3 8.09 -20.24 -19.18
CA VAL A 3 7.04 -19.43 -19.84
C VAL A 3 5.66 -19.67 -19.22
N TRP A 4 5.37 -20.90 -18.81
CA TRP A 4 4.12 -21.26 -18.13
C TRP A 4 3.98 -20.65 -16.73
N GLU A 5 5.06 -20.55 -15.96
CA GLU A 5 5.04 -19.85 -14.67
C GLU A 5 4.74 -18.37 -14.86
N GLN A 6 5.34 -17.74 -15.87
CA GLN A 6 5.08 -16.34 -16.19
C GLN A 6 3.62 -16.10 -16.62
N ALA A 7 3.04 -17.04 -17.37
CA ALA A 7 1.62 -16.98 -17.74
C ALA A 7 0.69 -17.09 -16.53
N MET A 8 0.99 -18.01 -15.59
CA MET A 8 0.22 -18.15 -14.35
C MET A 8 0.31 -16.92 -13.45
N VAL A 9 1.50 -16.32 -13.34
CA VAL A 9 1.69 -15.06 -12.59
C VAL A 9 0.90 -13.92 -13.24
N GLY A 10 0.92 -13.81 -14.57
CA GLY A 10 0.11 -12.83 -15.29
C GLY A 10 -1.39 -12.99 -15.03
N LEU A 11 -1.88 -14.24 -15.08
CA LEU A 11 -3.27 -14.58 -14.77
C LEU A 11 -3.65 -14.26 -13.31
N ALA A 12 -2.75 -14.54 -12.36
CA ALA A 12 -2.96 -14.24 -10.96
C ALA A 12 -3.06 -12.74 -10.70
N ILE A 13 -2.16 -11.94 -11.30
CA ILE A 13 -2.21 -10.47 -11.22
C ILE A 13 -3.53 -9.97 -11.83
N PHE A 14 -3.93 -10.50 -12.99
CA PHE A 14 -5.17 -10.11 -13.65
C PHE A 14 -6.40 -10.43 -12.80
N ALA A 15 -6.43 -11.63 -12.19
CA ALA A 15 -7.50 -12.02 -11.28
C ALA A 15 -7.56 -11.11 -10.04
N VAL A 16 -6.41 -10.78 -9.44
CA VAL A 16 -6.36 -9.86 -8.30
C VAL A 16 -6.90 -8.48 -8.69
N LEU A 17 -6.46 -7.93 -9.82
CA LEU A 17 -6.95 -6.62 -10.28
C LEU A 17 -8.43 -6.67 -10.67
N TYR A 18 -8.92 -7.77 -11.23
CA TYR A 18 -10.32 -7.90 -11.63
C TYR A 18 -11.26 -8.02 -10.42
N PHE A 19 -10.92 -8.85 -9.44
CA PHE A 19 -11.76 -9.09 -8.26
C PHE A 19 -11.59 -8.02 -7.17
N TRP A 20 -10.36 -7.59 -6.87
CA TRP A 20 -10.06 -6.65 -5.79
C TRP A 20 -9.80 -5.21 -6.27
N GLY A 21 -9.47 -5.00 -7.55
CA GLY A 21 -9.32 -3.66 -8.11
C GLY A 21 -10.55 -2.75 -7.99
N PRO A 22 -11.80 -3.21 -8.29
CA PRO A 22 -12.97 -2.35 -8.10
C PRO A 22 -13.21 -2.02 -6.62
N GLY A 23 -12.95 -2.97 -5.70
CA GLY A 23 -13.03 -2.72 -4.26
C GLY A 23 -12.01 -1.70 -3.78
N ALA A 24 -10.77 -1.76 -4.29
CA ALA A 24 -9.75 -0.75 -4.01
C ALA A 24 -10.14 0.63 -4.56
N LYS A 25 -10.72 0.70 -5.75
CA LYS A 25 -11.21 1.95 -6.33
C LYS A 25 -12.35 2.55 -5.50
N ASN A 26 -13.32 1.75 -5.08
CA ASN A 26 -14.42 2.20 -4.23
C ASN A 26 -13.90 2.69 -2.87
N ALA A 27 -12.97 1.98 -2.24
CA ALA A 27 -12.35 2.41 -0.98
C ALA A 27 -11.59 3.74 -1.13
N LEU A 28 -10.96 3.97 -2.28
CA LEU A 28 -10.29 5.24 -2.59
C LEU A 28 -11.29 6.38 -2.83
N GLU A 29 -12.40 6.12 -3.51
CA GLU A 29 -13.48 7.10 -3.71
C GLU A 29 -14.19 7.43 -2.39
N ASP A 30 -14.47 6.44 -1.56
CA ASP A 30 -15.02 6.61 -0.20
C ASP A 30 -14.06 7.43 0.68
N SER A 31 -12.75 7.22 0.54
CA SER A 31 -11.74 8.01 1.26
C SER A 31 -11.69 9.48 0.80
N GLN A 32 -12.07 9.77 -0.44
CA GLN A 32 -12.13 11.11 -1.01
C GLN A 32 -13.45 11.83 -0.70
N GLN A 33 -14.56 11.10 -0.66
CA GLN A 33 -15.88 11.62 -0.30
C GLN A 33 -16.12 11.68 1.21
N ALA A 34 -15.23 11.09 2.02
CA ALA A 34 -15.27 11.21 3.47
C ALA A 34 -15.21 12.68 3.90
N GLU A 35 -16.28 13.13 4.56
CA GLU A 35 -16.47 14.50 5.05
C GLU A 35 -15.35 14.94 6.02
N ASN A 36 -14.74 13.97 6.71
CA ASN A 36 -13.50 14.12 7.47
C ASN A 36 -12.45 13.09 7.01
N PRO A 37 -11.53 13.46 6.10
CA PRO A 37 -10.46 12.56 5.65
C PRO A 37 -9.39 12.36 6.74
N ASP A 38 -9.62 11.38 7.63
CA ASP A 38 -8.71 11.01 8.74
C ASP A 38 -7.35 10.45 8.28
N TRP A 39 -7.20 10.13 6.99
CA TRP A 39 -5.96 9.59 6.43
C TRP A 39 -4.78 10.57 6.55
N LYS A 40 -5.02 11.88 6.42
CA LYS A 40 -3.99 12.91 6.65
C LYS A 40 -3.55 12.94 8.11
N GLY A 41 -4.49 12.72 9.04
CA GLY A 41 -4.23 12.64 10.48
C GLY A 41 -3.38 11.42 10.84
N ALA A 42 -3.60 10.28 10.20
CA ALA A 42 -2.79 9.07 10.38
C ALA A 42 -1.38 9.17 9.75
N LEU A 43 -1.20 10.01 8.72
CA LEU A 43 0.09 10.18 8.06
C LEU A 43 1.18 10.72 9.02
N ILE A 44 0.81 11.65 9.91
CA ILE A 44 1.74 12.25 10.88
C ILE A 44 2.35 11.21 11.85
N PRO A 45 1.56 10.41 12.60
CA PRO A 45 2.11 9.40 13.49
C PRO A 45 2.87 8.30 12.72
N ILE A 46 2.42 7.90 11.53
CA ILE A 46 3.15 6.92 10.71
C ILE A 46 4.51 7.47 10.29
N ALA A 47 4.57 8.69 9.76
CA ALA A 47 5.82 9.32 9.36
C ALA A 47 6.78 9.48 10.55
N MET A 48 6.25 9.81 11.74
CA MET A 48 7.04 9.90 12.97
C MET A 48 7.67 8.55 13.34
N VAL A 49 6.91 7.46 13.27
CA VAL A 49 7.42 6.10 13.54
C VAL A 49 8.49 5.70 12.51
N VAL A 50 8.26 5.98 11.22
CA VAL A 50 9.26 5.68 10.17
C VAL A 50 10.55 6.46 10.39
N LEU A 51 10.46 7.76 10.68
CA LEU A 51 11.64 8.59 10.99
C LEU A 51 12.38 8.08 12.23
N PHE A 52 11.65 7.70 13.28
CA PHE A 52 12.24 7.12 14.48
C PHE A 52 13.05 5.85 14.17
N VAL A 53 12.49 4.93 13.38
CA VAL A 53 13.20 3.71 12.95
C VAL A 53 14.46 4.04 12.14
N ILE A 54 14.39 5.01 11.22
CA ILE A 54 15.55 5.46 10.44
C ILE A 54 16.65 6.01 11.36
N VAL A 55 16.30 6.81 12.37
CA VAL A 55 17.25 7.32 13.36
C VAL A 55 17.90 6.18 14.13
N LEU A 56 17.13 5.19 14.59
CA LEU A 56 17.68 4.01 15.28
C LEU A 56 18.67 3.25 14.39
N ILE A 57 18.32 3.01 13.12
CA ILE A 57 19.21 2.32 12.18
C ILE A 57 20.50 3.13 11.96
N SER A 58 20.39 4.46 11.82
CA SER A 58 21.53 5.36 11.62
C SER A 58 22.49 5.33 12.82
N LEU A 59 21.95 5.36 14.05
CA LEU A 59 22.75 5.30 15.28
C LEU A 59 23.48 3.97 15.46
N VAL A 60 22.89 2.86 15.02
CA VAL A 60 23.51 1.52 15.13
C VAL A 60 24.55 1.28 14.03
N ARG A 61 24.39 1.92 12.87
CA ARG A 61 25.28 1.74 11.71
C ARG A 61 26.45 2.74 11.67
N SER A 62 26.40 3.80 12.48
CA SER A 62 27.49 4.74 12.74
C SER A 62 28.53 4.17 13.70
#